data_AF-A0A1V4QK55-F1
#
_entry.id   AF-A0A1V4QK55-F1
#
_cell.length_a   1.000
_cell.length_b   1.000
_cell.length_c   1.000
_cell.angle_alpha   90.00
_cell.angle_beta   90.00
_cell.angle_gamma   90.00
#
_symmetry.space_group_name_H-M   'P 1'
#
loop_
_entity.id
_entity.type
_entity.pdbx_description
1 polymer ?
#
loop_
_entity_poly.entity_id
_entity_poly.type
_entity_poly.pdbx_seq_one_letter_code
_entity_poly.pdbx_strand_id
1 'polypeptide(L)'
;GTARQAFYLVLLDNGRRRLAAQPQTREALYCLRCGACLNICPIFQLGGGHLYGQVYPGAIGILLAPFLGNGADLTDLCSQCGACSLICPVKIDLANQIARLRSQSVRHQVLRLLVRRSAAIMARPRLYRGLEPWLRLVRQHLPASLQNYLWGSGRQLPELAPQSYHRLMKHSQN
;
A
#
# COMPACT_ATOMS: atom_id res chain seq x y z
N GLY A 1 -14.47 -42.27 45.88
CA GLY A 1 -14.44 -40.82 46.14
C GLY A 1 -13.66 -40.13 45.05
N THR A 2 -14.32 -39.36 44.17
CA THR A 2 -13.65 -38.59 43.11
C THR A 2 -13.72 -37.12 43.49
N ALA A 3 -12.63 -36.59 44.05
CA ALA A 3 -12.51 -35.16 44.34
C ALA A 3 -12.54 -34.38 43.02
N ARG A 4 -13.51 -33.48 42.87
CA ARG A 4 -13.68 -32.62 41.69
C ARG A 4 -12.59 -31.55 41.74
N GLN A 5 -11.64 -31.60 40.82
CA GLN A 5 -10.64 -30.54 40.66
C GLN A 5 -11.31 -29.29 40.06
N ALA A 6 -10.95 -28.11 40.54
CA ALA A 6 -11.46 -26.85 40.02
C ALA A 6 -10.84 -26.56 38.62
N PHE A 7 -11.69 -26.26 37.63
CA PHE A 7 -11.30 -25.87 36.27
C PHE A 7 -11.54 -24.37 36.08
N TYR A 8 -10.51 -23.65 35.66
CA TYR A 8 -10.59 -22.22 35.36
C TYR A 8 -10.25 -22.00 33.88
N LEU A 9 -11.17 -21.37 33.13
CA LEU A 9 -10.97 -21.00 31.73
C LEU A 9 -10.76 -19.49 31.64
N VAL A 10 -9.58 -19.08 31.16
CA VAL A 10 -9.27 -17.68 30.88
C VAL A 10 -9.27 -17.45 29.37
N LEU A 11 -10.19 -16.63 28.87
CA LEU A 11 -10.28 -16.27 27.46
C LEU A 11 -9.69 -14.86 27.23
N LEU A 12 -8.61 -14.79 26.47
CA LEU A 12 -7.95 -13.52 26.12
C LEU A 12 -8.36 -13.08 24.72
N ASP A 13 -8.99 -11.91 24.58
CA ASP A 13 -9.44 -11.42 23.27
C ASP A 13 -8.29 -11.04 22.33
N ASN A 14 -7.28 -10.32 22.85
CA ASN A 14 -6.13 -9.82 22.11
C ASN A 14 -6.50 -9.06 20.81
N GLY A 15 -7.53 -8.20 20.88
CA GLY A 15 -7.95 -7.36 19.76
C GLY A 15 -8.86 -8.06 18.74
N ARG A 16 -9.22 -9.33 18.93
CA ARG A 16 -10.09 -10.09 18.01
C ARG A 16 -11.49 -9.50 17.91
N ARG A 17 -12.10 -9.07 19.01
CA ARG A 17 -13.41 -8.38 18.96
C ARG A 17 -13.37 -7.09 18.15
N ARG A 18 -12.28 -6.32 18.28
CA ARG A 18 -12.08 -5.09 17.51
C ARG A 18 -11.97 -5.37 16.01
N LEU A 19 -11.23 -6.41 15.63
CA LEU A 19 -11.16 -6.87 14.23
C LEU A 19 -12.51 -7.40 13.73
N ALA A 20 -13.24 -8.15 14.56
CA ALA A 20 -14.55 -8.70 14.21
C ALA A 20 -15.59 -7.59 13.93
N ALA A 21 -15.48 -6.45 14.63
CA ALA A 21 -16.33 -5.29 14.42
C ALA A 21 -16.04 -4.54 13.11
N GLN A 22 -14.93 -4.83 12.41
CA GLN A 22 -14.58 -4.17 11.16
C GLN A 22 -15.10 -4.92 9.94
N PRO A 23 -16.16 -4.44 9.27
CA PRO A 23 -16.76 -5.16 8.14
C PRO A 23 -15.81 -5.34 6.96
N GLN A 24 -14.81 -4.47 6.83
CA GLN A 24 -13.86 -4.48 5.72
C GLN A 24 -12.65 -5.40 5.93
N THR A 25 -12.42 -5.90 7.14
CA THR A 25 -11.21 -6.68 7.47
C THR A 25 -11.47 -7.91 8.34
N ARG A 26 -12.71 -8.09 8.84
CA ARG A 26 -13.12 -9.20 9.71
C ARG A 26 -12.86 -10.59 9.12
N GLU A 27 -12.83 -10.73 7.80
CA GLU A 27 -12.54 -12.01 7.14
C GLU A 27 -11.13 -12.53 7.46
N ALA A 28 -10.21 -11.66 7.89
CA ALA A 28 -8.90 -12.08 8.40
C ALA A 28 -9.02 -13.08 9.57
N LEU A 29 -10.13 -13.06 10.31
CA LEU A 29 -10.41 -14.04 11.39
C LEU A 29 -10.71 -15.45 10.88
N TYR A 30 -10.99 -15.63 9.59
CA TYR A 30 -11.18 -16.95 8.97
C TYR A 30 -9.86 -17.66 8.66
N CYS A 31 -8.72 -16.97 8.85
CA CYS A 31 -7.43 -17.53 8.51
C CYS A 31 -7.09 -18.76 9.36
N LEU A 32 -6.94 -19.91 8.71
CA LEU A 32 -6.46 -21.16 9.30
C LEU A 32 -4.92 -21.30 9.30
N ARG A 33 -4.19 -20.22 9.01
CA ARG A 33 -2.72 -20.16 8.99
C ARG A 33 -2.03 -21.20 8.08
N CYS A 34 -2.60 -21.48 6.91
CA CYS A 34 -2.04 -22.44 5.95
C CYS A 34 -0.74 -21.98 5.25
N GLY A 35 -0.39 -20.70 5.28
CA GLY A 35 0.81 -20.17 4.60
C GLY A 35 0.69 -19.99 3.08
N ALA A 36 -0.43 -20.34 2.44
CA ALA A 36 -0.58 -20.20 0.98
C ALA A 36 -0.35 -18.75 0.49
N CYS A 37 -0.93 -17.76 1.19
CA CYS A 37 -0.77 -16.35 0.86
C CYS A 37 0.67 -15.83 1.02
N LEU A 38 1.45 -16.45 1.89
CA LEU A 38 2.84 -16.11 2.19
C LEU A 38 3.75 -16.62 1.07
N ASN A 39 3.62 -17.89 0.71
CA ASN A 39 4.45 -18.54 -0.29
C ASN A 39 4.26 -17.97 -1.70
N ILE A 40 3.04 -17.54 -2.04
CA ILE A 40 2.78 -16.92 -3.36
C ILE A 40 3.21 -15.45 -3.42
N CYS A 41 3.52 -14.82 -2.28
CA CYS A 41 3.78 -13.38 -2.24
C CYS A 41 5.20 -13.08 -2.76
N PRO A 42 5.35 -12.28 -3.83
CA PRO A 42 6.68 -11.98 -4.38
C PRO A 42 7.55 -11.18 -3.39
N ILE A 43 6.94 -10.32 -2.57
CA ILE A 43 7.66 -9.54 -1.54
C ILE A 43 8.21 -10.46 -0.45
N PHE A 44 7.41 -11.43 -0.02
CA PHE A 44 7.86 -12.42 0.96
C PHE A 44 8.94 -13.34 0.38
N GLN A 45 8.85 -13.73 -0.89
CA GLN A 45 9.90 -14.54 -1.52
C GLN A 45 11.24 -13.82 -1.60
N LEU A 46 11.24 -12.50 -1.86
CA LEU A 46 12.46 -11.71 -1.98
C LEU A 46 13.07 -11.33 -0.63
N GLY A 47 12.24 -10.94 0.34
CA GLY A 47 12.71 -10.40 1.62
C GLY A 47 12.43 -11.26 2.85
N GLY A 48 11.67 -12.35 2.73
CA GLY A 48 11.32 -13.21 3.86
C GLY A 48 10.47 -12.52 4.94
N GLY A 49 10.37 -13.20 6.09
CA GLY A 49 9.49 -12.77 7.19
C GLY A 49 9.98 -11.58 8.01
N HIS A 50 11.29 -11.32 8.02
CA HIS A 50 11.89 -10.28 8.86
C HIS A 50 11.47 -8.86 8.43
N LEU A 51 11.15 -8.66 7.14
CA LEU A 51 10.63 -7.39 6.64
C LEU A 51 9.32 -6.95 7.31
N TYR A 52 8.53 -7.91 7.81
CA TYR A 52 7.23 -7.61 8.41
C TYR A 52 7.37 -7.18 9.88
N GLY A 53 8.46 -7.53 10.56
CA GLY A 53 8.71 -7.10 11.95
C GLY A 53 7.65 -7.52 12.97
N GLN A 54 6.85 -8.55 12.66
CA GLN A 54 5.72 -9.02 13.48
C GLN A 54 5.68 -10.54 13.52
N VAL A 55 4.96 -11.07 14.51
CA VAL A 55 4.72 -12.52 14.68
C VAL A 55 4.05 -13.15 13.45
N TYR A 56 3.20 -12.39 12.75
CA TYR A 56 2.53 -12.83 11.54
C TYR A 56 3.14 -12.13 10.31
N PRO A 57 3.81 -12.88 9.41
CA PRO A 57 4.29 -12.36 8.14
C PRO A 57 3.26 -12.50 7.00
N GLY A 58 3.60 -11.96 5.83
CA GLY A 58 2.81 -12.09 4.61
C GLY A 58 1.54 -11.23 4.59
N ALA A 59 0.64 -11.51 3.65
CA ALA A 59 -0.60 -10.74 3.47
C ALA A 59 -1.49 -10.74 4.71
N ILE A 60 -1.60 -11.88 5.41
CA ILE A 60 -2.36 -11.95 6.67
C ILE A 60 -1.71 -11.10 7.77
N GLY A 61 -0.37 -11.07 7.83
CA GLY A 61 0.38 -10.23 8.74
C GLY A 61 0.05 -8.75 8.60
N ILE A 62 -0.01 -8.26 7.35
CA ILE A 62 -0.38 -6.87 7.04
C ILE A 62 -1.79 -6.54 7.57
N LEU A 63 -2.76 -7.45 7.41
CA LEU A 63 -4.13 -7.23 7.91
C LEU A 63 -4.23 -7.24 9.43
N LEU A 64 -3.48 -8.10 10.09
CA LEU A 64 -3.54 -8.25 11.55
C LEU A 64 -2.70 -7.22 12.31
N ALA A 65 -1.67 -6.64 11.67
CA ALA A 65 -0.73 -5.72 12.32
C ALA A 65 -1.39 -4.52 13.03
N PRO A 66 -2.46 -3.87 12.51
CA PRO A 66 -3.15 -2.81 13.24
C PRO A 66 -3.88 -3.28 14.52
N PHE A 67 -4.19 -4.57 14.61
CA PHE A 67 -4.99 -5.14 15.70
C PHE A 67 -4.16 -5.81 16.78
N LEU A 68 -2.92 -6.16 16.48
CA LEU A 68 -2.01 -6.92 17.33
C LEU A 68 -0.75 -6.11 17.66
N GLY A 69 -0.10 -6.42 18.79
CA GLY A 69 1.19 -5.85 19.15
C GLY A 69 1.18 -4.32 19.21
N ASN A 70 2.11 -3.68 18.48
CA ASN A 70 2.29 -2.23 18.44
C ASN A 70 1.37 -1.50 17.43
N GLY A 71 0.45 -2.19 16.76
CA GLY A 71 -0.47 -1.54 15.82
C GLY A 71 0.20 -1.00 14.55
N ALA A 72 1.29 -1.62 14.10
CA ALA A 72 2.07 -1.14 12.96
C ALA A 72 1.25 -1.10 11.65
N ASP A 73 1.45 -0.02 10.87
CA ASP A 73 0.98 0.05 9.49
C ASP A 73 2.04 -0.55 8.54
N LEU A 74 1.75 -1.75 8.06
CA LEU A 74 2.59 -2.52 7.13
C LEU A 74 2.05 -2.51 5.69
N THR A 75 1.06 -1.66 5.37
CA THR A 75 0.37 -1.70 4.08
C THR A 75 1.27 -1.38 2.89
N ASP A 76 2.38 -0.67 3.12
CA ASP A 76 3.37 -0.33 2.09
C ASP A 76 4.22 -1.53 1.63
N LEU A 77 4.24 -2.64 2.39
CA LEU A 77 4.88 -3.90 1.97
C LEU A 77 4.04 -4.66 0.92
N CYS A 78 2.81 -4.25 0.66
CA CYS A 78 1.96 -4.90 -0.34
C CYS A 78 2.14 -4.28 -1.72
N SER A 79 2.55 -5.10 -2.70
CA SER A 79 2.59 -4.72 -4.13
C SER A 79 1.21 -4.72 -4.80
N GLN A 80 0.15 -5.07 -4.07
CA GLN A 80 -1.23 -5.13 -4.58
C GLN A 80 -1.43 -6.06 -5.79
N CYS A 81 -0.62 -7.13 -5.93
CA CYS A 81 -0.69 -8.05 -7.07
C CYS A 81 -1.90 -9.01 -7.10
N GLY A 82 -2.63 -9.17 -5.99
CA GLY A 82 -3.85 -10.00 -5.94
C GLY A 82 -3.66 -11.51 -5.79
N ALA A 83 -2.44 -12.05 -5.98
CA ALA A 83 -2.21 -13.50 -5.98
C ALA A 83 -2.60 -14.21 -4.67
N CYS A 84 -2.49 -13.52 -3.53
CA CYS A 84 -2.87 -14.06 -2.23
C CYS A 84 -4.37 -14.34 -2.08
N SER A 85 -5.24 -13.50 -2.68
CA SER A 85 -6.69 -13.71 -2.68
C SER A 85 -7.07 -14.93 -3.53
N LEU A 86 -6.37 -15.15 -4.65
CA LEU A 86 -6.64 -16.26 -5.57
C LEU A 86 -6.29 -17.64 -4.98
N ILE A 87 -5.20 -17.75 -4.24
CA ILE A 87 -4.74 -19.04 -3.68
C ILE A 87 -5.37 -19.36 -2.31
N CYS A 88 -6.15 -18.45 -1.72
CA CYS A 88 -6.67 -18.63 -0.38
C CYS A 88 -7.70 -19.77 -0.33
N PRO A 89 -7.47 -20.85 0.46
CA PRO A 89 -8.39 -21.99 0.49
C PRO A 89 -9.75 -21.66 1.13
N VAL A 90 -9.80 -20.62 1.98
CA VAL A 90 -11.02 -20.11 2.62
C VAL A 90 -11.53 -18.82 1.98
N LYS A 91 -11.02 -18.46 0.79
CA LYS A 91 -11.52 -17.36 -0.04
C LYS A 91 -11.55 -15.99 0.65
N ILE A 92 -10.57 -15.72 1.52
CA ILE A 92 -10.39 -14.39 2.11
C ILE A 92 -9.88 -13.45 1.02
N ASP A 93 -10.54 -12.32 0.82
CA ASP A 93 -10.11 -11.32 -0.17
C ASP A 93 -8.98 -10.42 0.38
N LEU A 94 -7.83 -11.04 0.65
CA LEU A 94 -6.67 -10.42 1.29
C LEU A 94 -6.23 -9.14 0.58
N ALA A 95 -6.13 -9.16 -0.75
CA ALA A 95 -5.64 -8.02 -1.51
C ALA A 95 -6.55 -6.80 -1.36
N ASN A 96 -7.86 -6.94 -1.55
CA ASN A 96 -8.77 -5.80 -1.43
C ASN A 96 -8.91 -5.31 0.00
N GLN A 97 -8.84 -6.20 1.00
CA GLN A 97 -8.83 -5.79 2.41
C GLN A 97 -7.59 -4.96 2.75
N ILE A 98 -6.41 -5.36 2.25
CA ILE A 98 -5.17 -4.58 2.43
C ILE A 98 -5.29 -3.22 1.74
N ALA A 99 -5.85 -3.14 0.53
CA ALA A 99 -6.09 -1.87 -0.15
C ALA A 99 -7.03 -0.95 0.65
N ARG A 100 -8.08 -1.51 1.27
CA ARG A 100 -8.98 -0.74 2.13
C ARG A 100 -8.27 -0.22 3.37
N LEU A 101 -7.45 -1.04 4.05
CA LEU A 101 -6.61 -0.59 5.16
C LEU A 101 -5.64 0.51 4.72
N ARG A 102 -4.98 0.35 3.57
CA ARG A 102 -4.07 1.37 3.01
C ARG A 102 -4.79 2.68 2.73
N SER A 103 -6.05 2.61 2.30
CA SER A 103 -6.90 3.80 2.11
C SER A 103 -7.25 4.50 3.42
N GLN A 104 -7.16 3.83 4.56
CA GLN A 104 -7.39 4.43 5.89
C GLN A 104 -6.10 4.93 6.54
N SER A 105 -4.94 4.59 5.99
CA SER A 105 -3.65 5.04 6.51
C SER A 105 -3.51 6.57 6.47
N VAL A 106 -3.12 7.14 7.61
CA VAL A 106 -2.86 8.58 7.79
C VAL A 106 -1.58 9.01 7.05
N ARG A 107 -0.61 8.09 6.87
CA ARG A 107 0.68 8.38 6.21
C ARG A 107 0.52 8.94 4.79
N HIS A 108 -0.54 8.52 4.10
CA HIS A 108 -0.77 8.86 2.70
C HIS A 108 -1.78 10.00 2.51
N GLN A 109 -2.19 10.71 3.57
CA GLN A 109 -3.25 11.73 3.47
C GLN A 109 -2.84 12.93 2.62
N VAL A 110 -1.64 13.48 2.86
CA VAL A 110 -1.09 14.61 2.07
C VAL A 110 -0.87 14.19 0.63
N LEU A 111 -0.21 13.04 0.41
CA LEU A 111 0.04 12.51 -0.93
C LEU A 111 -1.27 12.30 -1.70
N ARG A 112 -2.31 11.78 -1.05
CA ARG A 112 -3.63 11.59 -1.67
C ARG A 112 -4.28 12.90 -2.08
N LEU A 113 -4.14 13.95 -1.27
CA LEU A 113 -4.63 15.28 -1.63
C LEU A 113 -3.86 15.82 -2.85
N LEU A 114 -2.53 15.70 -2.84
CA LEU A 114 -1.67 16.13 -3.95
C LEU A 114 -2.01 15.39 -5.25
N VAL A 115 -2.17 14.06 -5.20
CA VAL A 115 -2.56 13.23 -6.36
C VAL A 115 -3.95 13.59 -6.87
N ARG A 116 -4.93 13.82 -5.99
CA ARG A 116 -6.27 14.25 -6.41
C ARG A 116 -6.25 15.62 -7.09
N ARG A 117 -5.45 16.56 -6.57
CA ARG A 117 -5.30 17.90 -7.15
C ARG A 117 -4.57 17.86 -8.48
N SER A 118 -3.49 17.06 -8.61
CA SER A 118 -2.78 16.90 -9.87
C SER A 118 -3.66 16.22 -10.93
N ALA A 119 -4.45 15.22 -10.56
CA ALA A 119 -5.42 14.59 -11.45
C ALA A 119 -6.45 15.59 -12.00
N ALA A 120 -6.95 16.50 -11.16
CA ALA A 120 -7.87 17.55 -11.61
C ALA A 120 -7.24 18.53 -12.61
N ILE A 121 -5.93 18.80 -12.48
CA ILE A 121 -5.17 19.61 -13.46
C ILE A 121 -5.01 18.84 -14.77
N MET A 122 -4.62 17.55 -14.70
CA MET A 122 -4.44 16.70 -15.88
C MET A 122 -5.76 16.46 -16.63
N ALA A 123 -6.89 16.39 -15.93
CA ALA A 123 -8.21 16.25 -16.54
C ALA A 123 -8.66 17.47 -17.36
N ARG A 124 -7.96 18.61 -17.27
CA ARG A 124 -8.31 19.86 -17.98
C ARG A 124 -7.24 20.23 -19.01
N PRO A 125 -7.48 19.97 -20.31
CA PRO A 125 -6.48 20.18 -21.35
C PRO A 125 -5.86 21.56 -21.44
N ARG A 126 -6.60 22.62 -21.11
CA ARG A 126 -6.09 23.99 -21.17
C ARG A 126 -5.12 24.30 -20.02
N LEU A 127 -5.36 23.73 -18.83
CA LEU A 127 -4.54 23.98 -17.64
C LEU A 127 -3.17 23.32 -17.76
N TYR A 128 -3.11 22.01 -18.05
CA TYR A 128 -1.82 21.34 -18.16
C TYR A 128 -1.01 21.85 -19.37
N ARG A 129 -1.67 22.29 -20.45
CA ARG A 129 -0.99 22.93 -21.60
C ARG A 129 -0.39 24.29 -21.26
N GLY A 130 -1.10 25.11 -20.48
CA GLY A 130 -0.58 26.41 -20.02
C GLY A 130 0.56 26.28 -19.01
N LEU A 131 0.52 25.25 -18.16
CA LEU A 131 1.55 24.96 -17.16
C LEU A 131 2.83 24.34 -17.74
N GLU A 132 2.75 23.73 -18.92
CA GLU A 132 3.87 23.03 -19.57
C GLU A 132 5.16 23.87 -19.70
N PRO A 133 5.17 25.07 -20.32
CA PRO A 133 6.39 25.87 -20.46
C PRO A 133 6.98 26.30 -19.11
N TRP A 134 6.11 26.58 -18.14
CA TRP A 134 6.52 26.95 -16.78
C TRP A 134 7.18 25.77 -16.05
N LEU A 135 6.59 24.57 -16.12
CA LEU A 135 7.17 23.36 -15.53
C LEU A 135 8.56 23.02 -16.09
N ARG A 136 8.80 23.29 -17.38
CA ARG A 136 10.13 23.12 -17.99
C ARG A 136 11.15 24.11 -17.42
N LEU A 137 10.77 25.38 -17.29
CA LEU A 137 11.64 26.42 -16.74
C LEU A 137 11.95 26.14 -15.26
N VAL A 138 10.96 25.71 -14.49
CA VAL A 138 11.14 25.27 -13.10
C VAL A 138 12.14 24.12 -13.00
N ARG A 139 12.08 23.12 -13.90
CA ARG A 139 13.06 22.04 -13.93
C ARG A 139 14.47 22.53 -14.24
N GLN A 140 14.63 23.37 -15.26
CA GLN A 140 15.95 23.86 -15.70
C GLN A 140 16.66 24.66 -14.62
N HIS A 141 15.91 25.36 -13.77
CA HIS A 141 16.43 26.13 -12.65
C HIS A 141 16.34 25.39 -11.30
N LEU A 142 15.94 24.12 -11.27
CA LEU A 142 15.87 23.35 -10.03
C LEU A 142 17.27 22.86 -9.64
N PRO A 143 17.85 23.32 -8.51
CA PRO A 143 19.20 22.91 -8.14
C PRO A 143 19.24 21.42 -7.80
N ALA A 144 20.36 20.76 -8.10
CA ALA A 144 20.53 19.32 -7.89
C ALA A 144 20.29 18.88 -6.43
N SER A 145 20.54 19.76 -5.46
CA SER A 145 20.24 19.54 -4.04
C SER A 145 18.73 19.35 -3.79
N LEU A 146 17.90 20.18 -4.41
CA LEU A 146 16.44 20.09 -4.29
C LEU A 146 15.89 18.89 -5.07
N GLN A 147 16.52 18.57 -6.21
CA GLN A 147 16.19 17.37 -6.98
C GLN A 147 16.42 16.09 -6.15
N ASN A 148 17.57 15.98 -5.49
CA ASN A 148 17.90 14.84 -4.63
C ASN A 148 16.99 14.75 -3.40
N TYR A 149 16.58 15.88 -2.83
CA TYR A 149 15.64 15.90 -1.71
C TYR A 149 14.22 15.46 -2.12
N LEU A 150 13.73 15.94 -3.27
CA LEU A 150 12.38 15.66 -3.75
C LEU A 150 12.22 14.28 -4.40
N TRP A 151 13.27 13.77 -5.06
CA TRP A 151 13.22 12.53 -5.85
C TRP A 151 13.93 11.34 -5.17
N GLY A 152 14.48 11.56 -3.98
CA GLY A 152 15.19 10.57 -3.17
C GLY A 152 16.70 10.55 -3.42
N SER A 153 17.46 10.23 -2.37
CA SER A 153 18.91 10.11 -2.45
C SER A 153 19.32 9.05 -3.48
N GLY A 154 20.16 9.45 -4.44
CA GLY A 154 20.68 8.56 -5.49
C GLY A 154 19.77 8.36 -6.70
N ARG A 155 18.61 9.05 -6.81
CA ARG A 155 17.78 9.03 -8.03
C ARG A 155 17.92 10.34 -8.80
N GLN A 156 18.25 10.24 -10.08
CA GLN A 156 18.23 11.38 -10.99
C GLN A 156 16.82 11.56 -11.56
N LEU A 157 16.34 12.81 -11.65
CA LEU A 157 15.07 13.11 -12.31
C LEU A 157 15.18 12.77 -13.80
N PRO A 158 14.29 11.93 -14.37
CA PRO A 158 14.37 11.50 -15.77
C PRO A 158 14.30 12.71 -16.70
N GLU A 159 15.11 12.78 -17.77
CA GLU A 159 15.11 13.92 -18.71
C GLU A 159 13.71 14.20 -19.29
N LEU A 160 13.28 15.46 -19.25
CA LEU A 160 12.01 15.85 -19.89
C LEU A 160 12.23 15.97 -21.39
N ALA A 161 11.31 15.38 -22.17
CA ALA A 161 11.31 15.52 -23.62
C ALA A 161 11.20 17.00 -24.06
N PRO A 162 11.87 17.39 -25.17
CA PRO A 162 11.89 18.78 -25.65
C PRO A 162 10.51 19.26 -26.14
N GLN A 163 9.63 18.34 -26.52
CA GLN A 163 8.27 18.63 -26.93
C GLN A 163 7.28 17.68 -26.25
N SER A 164 6.08 18.17 -25.92
CA SER A 164 5.02 17.28 -25.47
C SER A 164 4.60 16.33 -26.57
N TYR A 165 4.18 15.14 -26.18
CA TYR A 165 3.63 14.13 -27.08
C TYR A 165 2.54 14.69 -28.03
N HIS A 166 1.65 15.53 -27.52
CA HIS A 166 0.61 16.18 -28.34
C HIS A 166 1.19 17.09 -29.45
N ARG A 167 2.27 17.83 -29.19
CA ARG A 167 2.93 18.65 -30.23
C ARG A 167 3.63 17.78 -31.27
N LEU A 168 4.29 16.71 -30.80
CA LEU A 168 4.90 15.71 -31.69
C LEU A 168 3.87 15.09 -32.64
N MET A 169 2.69 14.70 -32.12
CA MET A 169 1.60 14.14 -32.93
C MET A 169 1.01 15.15 -33.93
N LYS A 170 0.97 16.45 -33.59
CA LYS A 170 0.53 17.49 -34.54
C LYS A 170 1.54 17.72 -35.66
N HIS A 171 2.83 17.65 -35.35
CA HIS A 171 3.88 17.81 -36.36
C HIS A 171 4.01 16.60 -37.30
N SER A 172 3.61 15.39 -36.88
CA SER A 172 3.65 14.21 -37.75
C SER A 172 2.43 14.06 -38.67
N GLN A 173 1.41 14.91 -38.52
CA GLN A 173 0.17 14.88 -39.33
C GLN A 173 0.14 15.96 -40.43
N ASN A 174 1.15 16.83 -40.45
CA ASN A 174 1.43 17.77 -41.54
C ASN A 174 2.60 17.25 -42.36
#